data_AF-A0A2J4YA27-F1
#
_entry.id   AF-A0A2J4YA27-F1
#
_cell.length_a   1.000
_cell.length_b   1.000
_cell.length_c   1.000
_cell.angle_alpha   90.00
_cell.angle_beta   90.00
_cell.angle_gamma   90.00
#
_symmetry.space_group_name_H-M   'P 1'
#
loop_
_entity.id
_entity.type
_entity.pdbx_description
1 polymer ?
#
loop_
_entity_poly.entity_id
_entity_poly.type
_entity_poly.pdbx_seq_one_letter_code
_entity_poly.pdbx_strand_id
1 'polypeptide(L)'
;MAENKSNDSIGKTLLVVLVLCLVCSIVVAGSAVGLKSRQQEQRALDKQRNILAVAGLMKQGMSADEVADIFKAHISPRLVDLASGELLDKDPGKFNQAQALKDPQQSLQLEASQDPAGIKRRSNIAEIYLVRDEKQQIQEVVLPIYGNGLWSVMYAFVALETDGRTVKGITYYDHGETPGLGGEIENPNWRQQFVGK
;
A
#
# COMPACT_ATOMS: atom_id res chain seq x y z
N MET A 1 -21.25 31.54 52.50
CA MET A 1 -20.10 31.20 51.64
C MET A 1 -20.20 29.72 51.32
N ALA A 2 -20.48 29.36 50.07
CA ALA A 2 -20.59 27.96 49.67
C ALA A 2 -19.17 27.37 49.59
N GLU A 3 -18.88 26.37 50.42
CA GLU A 3 -17.62 25.66 50.45
C GLU A 3 -17.49 24.83 49.17
N ASN A 4 -16.56 25.23 48.30
CA ASN A 4 -16.28 24.57 47.03
C ASN A 4 -15.54 23.26 47.34
N LYS A 5 -16.28 22.15 47.42
CA LYS A 5 -15.74 20.82 47.72
C LYS A 5 -14.77 20.42 46.60
N SER A 6 -13.46 20.48 46.87
CA SER A 6 -12.44 20.16 45.88
C SER A 6 -12.65 18.73 45.37
N ASN A 7 -12.80 18.59 44.05
CA ASN A 7 -13.06 17.28 43.44
C ASN A 7 -11.76 16.46 43.25
N ASP A 8 -10.61 17.01 43.68
CA ASP A 8 -9.29 16.41 43.64
C ASP A 8 -9.06 15.49 44.84
N SER A 9 -9.36 14.21 44.66
CA SER A 9 -8.99 13.15 45.58
C SER A 9 -8.26 12.05 44.80
N ILE A 10 -7.12 11.60 45.33
CA ILE A 10 -6.27 10.56 44.70
C ILE A 10 -7.10 9.33 44.29
N GLY A 11 -8.07 8.92 45.11
CA GLY A 11 -8.95 7.78 44.82
C GLY A 11 -9.90 8.02 43.64
N LYS A 12 -10.43 9.25 43.50
CA LYS A 12 -11.27 9.62 42.35
C LYS A 12 -10.43 9.71 41.07
N THR A 13 -9.23 10.26 41.14
CA THR A 13 -8.30 10.30 40.01
C THR A 13 -7.95 8.91 39.51
N LEU A 14 -7.64 7.97 40.41
CA LEU A 14 -7.40 6.57 40.06
C LEU A 14 -8.62 5.90 39.41
N LEU A 15 -9.82 6.16 39.93
CA LEU A 15 -11.06 5.64 39.33
C LEU A 15 -11.31 6.20 37.92
N VAL A 16 -11.11 7.51 37.71
CA VAL A 16 -11.26 8.16 36.40
C VAL A 16 -10.28 7.56 35.39
N VAL A 17 -9.01 7.40 35.77
CA VAL A 17 -8.00 6.79 34.90
C VAL A 17 -8.37 5.34 34.57
N LEU A 18 -8.81 4.55 35.56
CA LEU A 18 -9.21 3.16 35.33
C LEU A 18 -10.39 3.06 34.36
N VAL A 19 -11.43 3.87 34.55
CA VAL A 19 -12.60 3.90 33.67
C VAL A 19 -12.20 4.38 32.27
N LEU A 20 -11.38 5.42 32.15
CA LEU A 20 -10.90 5.93 30.87
C LEU A 20 -10.08 4.87 30.12
N CYS A 21 -9.14 4.21 30.80
CA CYS A 21 -8.35 3.11 30.24
C CYS A 21 -9.23 1.96 29.78
N LEU A 22 -10.23 1.58 30.58
CA LEU A 22 -11.18 0.51 30.24
C LEU A 22 -11.99 0.89 28.99
N VAL A 23 -12.58 2.08 28.95
CA VAL A 23 -13.36 2.55 27.80
C VAL A 23 -12.49 2.64 26.54
N CYS A 24 -11.31 3.26 26.63
CA CYS A 24 -10.39 3.38 25.50
C CYS A 24 -9.95 2.00 24.99
N SER A 25 -9.63 1.05 25.88
CA SER A 25 -9.23 -0.30 25.47
C SER A 25 -10.36 -1.05 24.76
N ILE A 26 -11.60 -0.94 25.24
CA ILE A 26 -12.77 -1.58 24.60
C ILE A 26 -12.99 -1.00 23.20
N VAL A 27 -12.95 0.33 23.05
CA VAL A 27 -13.14 1.00 21.76
C VAL A 27 -12.04 0.63 20.77
N VAL A 28 -10.77 0.65 21.19
CA VAL A 28 -9.64 0.30 20.34
C VAL A 28 -9.68 -1.17 19.95
N ALA A 29 -9.87 -2.08 20.91
CA ALA A 29 -9.90 -3.52 20.64
C ALA A 29 -11.10 -3.92 19.76
N GLY A 30 -12.28 -3.38 20.07
CA GLY A 30 -13.50 -3.63 19.29
C GLY A 30 -13.35 -3.18 17.84
N SER A 31 -12.80 -1.98 17.63
CA SER A 31 -12.55 -1.46 16.28
C SER A 31 -11.47 -2.25 15.55
N ALA A 32 -10.34 -2.52 16.21
CA ALA A 32 -9.19 -3.17 15.60
C ALA A 32 -9.44 -4.63 15.23
N VAL A 33 -10.20 -5.38 16.01
CA VAL A 33 -10.49 -6.79 15.74
C VAL A 33 -11.75 -6.95 14.88
N GLY A 34 -12.81 -6.20 15.19
CA GLY A 34 -14.10 -6.32 14.51
C GLY A 34 -14.09 -5.86 13.05
N LEU A 35 -13.27 -4.86 12.70
CA LEU A 35 -13.19 -4.34 11.33
C LEU A 35 -12.02 -4.92 10.52
N LYS A 36 -11.13 -5.70 11.13
CA LYS A 36 -9.86 -6.10 10.50
C LYS A 36 -10.06 -6.83 9.17
N SER A 37 -10.96 -7.82 9.14
CA SER A 37 -11.23 -8.61 7.94
C SER A 37 -11.77 -7.73 6.81
N ARG A 38 -12.74 -6.88 7.11
CA ARG A 38 -13.30 -5.93 6.15
C ARG A 38 -12.26 -4.94 5.63
N GLN A 39 -11.38 -4.44 6.50
CA GLN A 39 -10.28 -3.57 6.08
C GLN A 39 -9.30 -4.29 5.15
N GLN A 40 -9.00 -5.57 5.41
CA GLN A 40 -8.12 -6.37 4.56
C GLN A 40 -8.74 -6.62 3.18
N GLU A 41 -10.02 -6.97 3.12
CA GLU A 41 -10.76 -7.15 1.86
C GLU A 41 -10.79 -5.85 1.05
N GLN A 42 -11.10 -4.71 1.69
CA GLN A 42 -11.13 -3.42 1.01
C GLN A 42 -9.74 -3.00 0.51
N ARG A 43 -8.67 -3.25 1.28
CA ARG A 43 -7.29 -2.99 0.82
C ARG A 43 -6.90 -3.85 -0.37
N ALA A 44 -7.31 -5.11 -0.41
CA ALA A 44 -7.05 -5.99 -1.54
C ALA A 44 -7.78 -5.52 -2.80
N LEU A 45 -9.06 -5.14 -2.66
CA LEU A 45 -9.85 -4.58 -3.75
C LEU A 45 -9.27 -3.26 -4.25
N ASP A 46 -8.86 -2.38 -3.34
CA ASP A 46 -8.27 -1.09 -3.69
C ASP A 46 -6.91 -1.25 -4.41
N LYS A 47 -6.09 -2.21 -3.99
CA LYS A 47 -4.86 -2.59 -4.70
C LYS A 47 -5.16 -3.01 -6.15
N GLN A 48 -6.17 -3.87 -6.35
CA GLN A 48 -6.58 -4.28 -7.70
C GLN A 48 -7.07 -3.09 -8.53
N ARG A 49 -7.91 -2.22 -7.96
CA ARG A 49 -8.38 -1.00 -8.64
C ARG A 49 -7.23 -0.10 -9.07
N ASN A 50 -6.24 0.11 -8.22
CA ASN A 50 -5.08 0.93 -8.54
C ASN A 50 -4.21 0.32 -9.63
N ILE A 51 -4.02 -1.01 -9.63
CA ILE A 51 -3.32 -1.73 -10.71
C ILE A 51 -4.09 -1.58 -12.03
N LEU A 52 -5.41 -1.77 -12.02
CA LEU A 52 -6.23 -1.57 -13.23
C LEU A 52 -6.24 -0.11 -13.68
N ALA A 53 -6.23 0.84 -12.75
CA ALA A 53 -6.24 2.27 -13.07
C ALA A 53 -4.94 2.70 -13.76
N VAL A 54 -3.79 2.28 -13.22
CA VAL A 54 -2.50 2.62 -13.83
C VAL A 54 -2.28 1.90 -15.17
N ALA A 55 -2.89 0.73 -15.36
CA ALA A 55 -2.91 -0.03 -16.62
C ALA A 55 -3.98 0.47 -17.62
N GLY A 56 -4.75 1.52 -17.29
CA GLY A 56 -5.80 2.05 -18.17
C GLY A 56 -7.04 1.15 -18.35
N LEU A 57 -7.21 0.12 -17.52
CA LEU A 57 -8.31 -0.84 -17.56
C LEU A 57 -9.48 -0.50 -16.63
N MET A 58 -9.29 0.43 -15.70
CA MET A 58 -10.33 0.84 -14.74
C MET A 58 -11.35 1.80 -15.38
N LYS A 59 -12.64 1.58 -15.13
CA LYS A 59 -13.72 2.53 -15.46
C LYS A 59 -14.41 3.02 -14.19
N GLN A 60 -14.93 4.25 -14.22
CA GLN A 60 -15.69 4.79 -13.09
C GLN A 60 -16.94 3.94 -12.83
N GLY A 61 -17.20 3.65 -11.55
CA GLY A 61 -18.40 2.93 -11.12
C GLY A 61 -18.32 1.40 -11.20
N MET A 62 -17.17 0.80 -11.55
CA MET A 62 -17.02 -0.66 -11.54
C MET A 62 -17.29 -1.24 -10.14
N SER A 63 -18.13 -2.27 -10.11
CA SER A 63 -18.38 -3.10 -8.94
C SER A 63 -17.14 -3.90 -8.53
N ALA A 64 -17.16 -4.47 -7.32
CA ALA A 64 -16.05 -5.29 -6.84
C ALA A 64 -15.84 -6.54 -7.71
N ASP A 65 -16.94 -7.15 -8.19
CA ASP A 65 -16.90 -8.35 -9.02
C ASP A 65 -16.32 -8.04 -10.41
N GLU A 66 -16.72 -6.92 -11.04
CA GLU A 66 -16.15 -6.49 -12.31
C GLU A 66 -14.64 -6.21 -12.21
N VAL A 67 -14.18 -5.59 -11.12
CA VAL A 67 -12.75 -5.38 -10.86
C VAL A 67 -12.03 -6.72 -10.76
N ALA A 68 -12.58 -7.67 -10.01
CA ALA A 68 -11.98 -8.99 -9.84
C ALA A 68 -11.90 -9.77 -11.17
N ASP A 69 -12.94 -9.70 -11.99
CA ASP A 69 -13.00 -10.39 -13.29
C ASP A 69 -11.99 -9.81 -14.28
N ILE A 70 -11.92 -8.49 -14.41
CA ILE A 70 -10.95 -7.82 -15.30
C ILE A 70 -9.52 -8.07 -14.81
N PHE A 71 -9.29 -7.97 -13.50
CA PHE A 71 -7.99 -8.27 -12.91
C PHE A 71 -7.58 -9.71 -13.24
N LYS A 72 -8.47 -10.69 -13.07
CA LYS A 72 -8.18 -12.09 -13.37
C LYS A 72 -7.93 -12.34 -14.86
N ALA A 73 -8.61 -11.62 -15.75
CA ALA A 73 -8.48 -11.78 -17.19
C ALA A 73 -7.21 -11.14 -17.77
N HIS A 74 -6.79 -10.00 -17.23
CA HIS A 74 -5.74 -9.16 -17.82
C HIS A 74 -4.48 -9.05 -16.97
N ILE A 75 -4.53 -9.32 -15.67
CA ILE A 75 -3.39 -9.14 -14.78
C ILE A 75 -2.81 -10.49 -14.38
N SER A 76 -1.53 -10.66 -14.66
CA SER A 76 -0.74 -11.83 -14.26
C SER A 76 0.30 -11.41 -13.23
N PRO A 77 0.03 -11.58 -11.92
CA PRO A 77 1.04 -11.40 -10.88
C PRO A 77 2.23 -12.32 -11.12
N ARG A 78 3.46 -11.84 -10.87
CA ARG A 78 4.70 -12.62 -10.95
C ARG A 78 5.64 -12.19 -9.83
N LEU A 79 6.52 -13.10 -9.41
CA LEU A 79 7.59 -12.79 -8.47
C LEU A 79 8.90 -12.59 -9.23
N VAL A 80 9.66 -11.58 -8.85
CA VAL A 80 10.98 -11.25 -9.41
C VAL A 80 12.01 -11.27 -8.30
N ASP A 81 13.16 -11.88 -8.57
CA ASP A 81 14.36 -11.70 -7.76
C ASP A 81 15.01 -10.35 -8.10
N LEU A 82 15.15 -9.47 -7.11
CA LEU A 82 15.67 -8.11 -7.33
C LEU A 82 17.20 -8.04 -7.49
N ALA A 83 17.93 -9.14 -7.27
CA ALA A 83 19.37 -9.19 -7.52
C ALA A 83 19.66 -9.62 -8.96
N SER A 84 18.95 -10.62 -9.48
CA SER A 84 19.15 -11.12 -10.85
C SER A 84 18.22 -10.48 -11.89
N GLY A 85 17.05 -9.99 -11.47
CA GLY A 85 15.98 -9.55 -12.37
C GLY A 85 15.16 -10.71 -12.96
N GLU A 86 15.42 -11.95 -12.54
CA GLU A 86 14.73 -13.12 -13.08
C GLU A 86 13.34 -13.32 -12.47
N LEU A 87 12.42 -13.83 -13.29
CA LEU A 87 11.10 -14.24 -12.84
C LEU A 87 11.19 -15.58 -12.12
N LEU A 88 10.62 -15.64 -10.92
CA LEU A 88 10.57 -16.85 -10.11
C LEU A 88 9.34 -17.69 -10.47
N ASP A 89 9.52 -19.01 -10.48
CA ASP A 89 8.42 -19.98 -10.59
C ASP A 89 7.87 -20.31 -9.20
N LYS A 90 7.24 -19.30 -8.59
CA LYS A 90 6.63 -19.37 -7.25
C LYS A 90 5.27 -18.69 -7.30
N ASP A 91 4.32 -19.21 -6.52
CA ASP A 91 2.97 -18.67 -6.41
C ASP A 91 2.98 -17.28 -5.74
N PRO A 92 2.65 -16.19 -6.48
CA PRO A 92 2.60 -14.84 -5.91
C PRO A 92 1.53 -14.69 -4.82
N GLY A 93 0.44 -15.47 -4.87
CA GLY A 93 -0.65 -15.39 -3.89
C GLY A 93 -0.25 -15.86 -2.49
N LYS A 94 0.86 -16.59 -2.36
CA LYS A 94 1.41 -17.03 -1.07
C LYS A 94 2.53 -16.13 -0.57
N PHE A 95 2.96 -15.15 -1.36
CA PHE A 95 4.03 -14.25 -0.98
C PHE A 95 3.50 -13.15 -0.06
N ASN A 96 4.14 -12.99 1.10
CA ASN A 96 3.82 -11.91 2.04
C ASN A 96 5.02 -10.97 2.15
N GLN A 97 4.95 -9.85 1.44
CA GLN A 97 6.01 -8.84 1.42
C GLN A 97 6.34 -8.29 2.81
N ALA A 98 5.32 -8.08 3.66
CA ALA A 98 5.52 -7.55 5.01
C ALA A 98 6.24 -8.53 5.94
N GLN A 99 6.07 -9.84 5.73
CA GLN A 99 6.84 -10.87 6.43
C GLN A 99 8.26 -10.96 5.85
N ALA A 100 8.40 -10.95 4.52
CA ALA A 100 9.69 -11.03 3.85
C ALA A 100 10.63 -9.86 4.23
N LEU A 101 10.09 -8.66 4.45
CA LEU A 101 10.86 -7.49 4.92
C LEU A 101 11.42 -7.64 6.34
N LYS A 102 10.80 -8.47 7.17
CA LYS A 102 11.22 -8.71 8.57
C LYS A 102 12.21 -9.86 8.69
N ASP A 103 12.24 -10.76 7.72
CA ASP A 103 13.13 -11.92 7.68
C ASP A 103 14.50 -11.53 7.07
N PRO A 104 15.61 -11.60 7.83
CA PRO A 104 16.96 -11.32 7.32
C PRO A 104 17.42 -12.21 6.16
N GLN A 105 16.83 -13.39 5.96
CA GLN A 105 17.15 -14.27 4.82
C GLN A 105 16.42 -13.86 3.54
N GLN A 106 15.31 -13.13 3.67
CA GLN A 106 14.46 -12.69 2.55
C GLN A 106 14.51 -11.18 2.31
N SER A 107 15.37 -10.47 3.04
CA SER A 107 15.56 -9.03 2.90
C SER A 107 16.98 -8.59 3.20
N LEU A 108 17.37 -7.51 2.54
CA LEU A 108 18.66 -6.87 2.63
C LEU A 108 18.54 -5.59 3.47
N GLN A 109 19.46 -5.40 4.42
CA GLN A 109 19.70 -4.11 5.07
C GLN A 109 20.41 -3.20 4.07
N LEU A 110 19.88 -2.00 3.85
CA LEU A 110 20.50 -1.04 2.96
C LEU A 110 21.45 -0.13 3.75
N GLU A 111 22.64 0.08 3.21
CA GLU A 111 23.53 1.15 3.66
C GLU A 111 22.96 2.51 3.25
N ALA A 112 23.33 3.58 3.97
CA ALA A 112 22.79 4.92 3.71
C ALA A 112 23.02 5.40 2.26
N SER A 113 24.13 5.00 1.63
CA SER A 113 24.42 5.31 0.22
C SER A 113 23.57 4.53 -0.79
N GLN A 114 22.95 3.44 -0.36
CA GLN A 114 22.10 2.56 -1.16
C GLN A 114 20.61 2.73 -0.82
N ASP A 115 20.27 3.68 0.05
CA ASP A 115 18.91 3.93 0.53
C ASP A 115 18.40 5.34 0.17
N PRO A 116 18.32 5.70 -1.12
CA PRO A 116 17.81 7.01 -1.54
C PRO A 116 16.33 7.20 -1.19
N ALA A 117 15.59 6.12 -0.94
CA ALA A 117 14.17 6.13 -0.57
C ALA A 117 13.94 6.09 0.96
N GLY A 118 15.00 6.02 1.77
CA GLY A 118 14.93 5.99 3.23
C GLY A 118 14.22 4.78 3.82
N ILE A 119 14.11 3.66 3.08
CA ILE A 119 13.34 2.47 3.47
C ILE A 119 14.10 1.54 4.42
N LYS A 120 15.43 1.74 4.59
CA LYS A 120 16.36 1.01 5.47
C LYS A 120 16.57 -0.47 5.16
N ARG A 121 15.51 -1.16 4.70
CA ARG A 121 15.51 -2.57 4.32
C ARG A 121 14.67 -2.77 3.08
N ARG A 122 15.06 -3.71 2.23
CA ARG A 122 14.35 -4.10 1.01
C ARG A 122 14.22 -5.61 0.97
N SER A 123 13.05 -6.14 0.58
CA SER A 123 12.94 -7.58 0.30
C SER A 123 13.82 -7.96 -0.89
N ASN A 124 14.28 -9.21 -0.94
CA ASN A 124 15.01 -9.74 -2.08
C ASN A 124 14.07 -10.05 -3.26
N ILE A 125 12.79 -10.28 -2.96
CA ILE A 125 11.77 -10.63 -3.95
C ILE A 125 10.74 -9.50 -4.02
N ALA A 126 10.31 -9.17 -5.23
CA ALA A 126 9.18 -8.27 -5.48
C ALA A 126 8.06 -8.99 -6.23
N GLU A 127 6.82 -8.67 -5.89
CA GLU A 127 5.66 -9.03 -6.70
C GLU A 127 5.44 -7.94 -7.75
N ILE A 128 5.38 -8.30 -9.03
CA ILE A 128 5.07 -7.40 -10.14
C ILE A 128 3.81 -7.89 -10.85
N TYR A 129 3.23 -7.06 -11.72
CA TYR A 129 2.02 -7.41 -12.46
C TYR A 129 2.24 -7.23 -13.95
N LEU A 130 2.10 -8.32 -14.70
CA LEU A 130 2.13 -8.26 -16.16
C LEU A 130 0.71 -8.01 -16.66
N VAL A 131 0.54 -6.94 -17.44
CA VAL A 131 -0.74 -6.58 -18.05
C VAL A 131 -0.81 -7.22 -19.43
N ARG A 132 -1.88 -7.96 -19.66
CA ARG A 132 -2.14 -8.70 -20.90
C ARG A 132 -3.34 -8.12 -21.63
N ASP A 133 -3.26 -8.14 -22.95
CA ASP A 133 -4.38 -7.77 -23.80
C ASP A 133 -5.35 -8.94 -24.04
N GLU A 134 -6.37 -8.68 -24.86
CA GLU A 134 -7.36 -9.67 -25.27
C GLU A 134 -6.75 -10.89 -25.99
N LYS A 135 -5.58 -10.71 -26.62
CA LYS A 135 -4.81 -11.78 -27.28
C LYS A 135 -3.77 -12.43 -26.36
N GLN A 136 -3.81 -12.13 -25.07
CA GLN A 136 -2.91 -12.63 -24.03
C GLN A 136 -1.44 -12.21 -24.21
N GLN A 137 -1.16 -11.21 -25.05
CA GLN A 137 0.17 -10.63 -25.21
C GLN A 137 0.43 -9.63 -24.08
N ILE A 138 1.66 -9.61 -23.56
CA ILE A 138 2.06 -8.63 -22.55
C ILE A 138 2.18 -7.28 -23.24
N GLN A 139 1.47 -6.28 -22.74
CA GLN A 139 1.57 -4.90 -23.25
C GLN A 139 2.27 -3.98 -22.26
N GLU A 140 2.16 -4.27 -20.96
CA GLU A 140 2.71 -3.40 -19.92
C GLU A 140 3.19 -4.25 -18.72
N VAL A 141 4.10 -3.67 -17.95
CA VAL A 141 4.49 -4.18 -16.64
C VAL A 141 4.21 -3.12 -15.59
N VAL A 142 3.48 -3.51 -14.54
CA VAL A 142 3.22 -2.66 -13.39
C VAL A 142 4.14 -3.07 -12.24
N LEU A 143 4.91 -2.10 -11.77
CA LEU A 143 5.91 -2.25 -10.72
C LEU A 143 5.42 -1.56 -9.44
N PRO A 144 5.33 -2.25 -8.30
CA PRO A 144 5.18 -1.58 -7.02
C PRO A 144 6.48 -0.91 -6.60
N ILE A 145 6.40 0.34 -6.19
CA ILE A 145 7.49 1.11 -5.62
C ILE A 145 7.03 1.72 -4.29
N TYR A 146 7.98 1.97 -3.39
CA TYR A 146 7.70 2.66 -2.14
C TYR A 146 8.92 3.39 -1.61
N GLY A 147 8.67 4.42 -0.80
CA GLY A 147 9.71 5.25 -0.19
C GLY A 147 9.15 6.09 0.95
N ASN A 148 10.01 6.58 1.83
CA ASN A 148 9.60 7.47 2.90
C ASN A 148 9.31 8.88 2.37
N GLY A 149 8.10 9.37 2.65
CA GLY A 149 7.72 10.77 2.57
C GLY A 149 8.07 11.51 3.86
N LEU A 150 7.38 12.62 4.13
CA LEU A 150 7.61 13.38 5.37
C LEU A 150 6.90 12.73 6.56
N TRP A 151 5.68 12.23 6.35
CA TRP A 151 4.82 11.72 7.43
C TRP A 151 4.62 10.21 7.39
N SER A 152 4.85 9.59 6.23
CA SER A 152 4.49 8.20 5.98
C SER A 152 5.38 7.53 4.95
N VAL A 153 5.35 6.19 4.90
CA VAL A 153 5.80 5.46 3.72
C VAL A 153 4.74 5.64 2.64
N MET A 154 5.17 6.05 1.45
CA MET A 154 4.31 6.23 0.29
C MET A 154 4.49 5.04 -0.64
N TYR A 155 3.39 4.40 -1.02
CA TYR A 155 3.37 3.28 -1.94
C TYR A 155 2.69 3.66 -3.25
N ALA A 156 3.33 3.31 -4.37
CA ALA A 156 2.82 3.58 -5.70
C ALA A 156 2.97 2.38 -6.64
N PHE A 157 2.17 2.38 -7.68
CA PHE A 157 2.37 1.57 -8.87
C PHE A 157 2.84 2.45 -10.02
N VAL A 158 3.84 1.97 -10.75
CA VAL A 158 4.28 2.56 -12.02
C VAL A 158 4.05 1.54 -13.13
N ALA A 159 3.30 1.92 -14.16
CA ALA A 159 3.13 1.12 -15.36
C ALA A 159 4.18 1.53 -16.41
N LEU A 160 4.86 0.55 -16.98
CA LEU A 160 5.83 0.72 -18.06
C LEU A 160 5.38 -0.06 -19.30
N GLU A 161 5.71 0.46 -20.48
CA GLU A 161 5.59 -0.29 -21.74
C GLU A 161 6.55 -1.48 -21.78
N THR A 162 6.37 -2.37 -22.75
CA THR A 162 7.28 -3.52 -22.98
C THR A 162 8.70 -3.12 -23.36
N ASP A 163 8.95 -1.85 -23.68
CA ASP A 163 10.31 -1.32 -23.89
C ASP A 163 11.10 -1.18 -22.57
N GLY A 164 10.44 -1.35 -21.41
CA GLY A 164 11.03 -1.27 -20.09
C GLY A 164 11.49 0.14 -19.67
N ARG A 165 11.07 1.18 -20.41
CA ARG A 165 11.53 2.55 -20.23
C ARG A 165 10.40 3.56 -20.22
N THR A 166 9.47 3.45 -21.16
CA THR A 166 8.41 4.45 -21.35
C THR A 166 7.32 4.29 -20.30
N VAL A 167 7.07 5.34 -19.52
CA VAL A 167 6.07 5.32 -18.45
C VAL A 167 4.66 5.50 -19.02
N LYS A 168 3.76 4.57 -18.73
CA LYS A 168 2.33 4.63 -19.06
C LYS A 168 1.51 5.39 -18.03
N GLY A 169 1.94 5.33 -16.77
CA GLY A 169 1.29 6.03 -15.68
C GLY A 169 1.90 5.71 -14.32
N ILE A 170 1.50 6.51 -13.34
CA ILE A 170 1.83 6.31 -11.92
C ILE A 170 0.56 6.52 -11.09
N THR A 171 0.40 5.75 -10.02
CA THR A 171 -0.63 6.01 -9.01
C THR A 171 -0.11 5.68 -7.63
N TYR A 172 -0.27 6.58 -6.67
CA TYR A 172 -0.07 6.28 -5.26
C TYR A 172 -1.34 5.65 -4.71
N TYR A 173 -1.21 4.60 -3.92
CA TYR A 173 -2.35 3.83 -3.38
C TYR A 173 -2.36 3.72 -1.86
N ASP A 174 -1.26 4.08 -1.19
CA ASP A 174 -1.19 4.16 0.27
C ASP A 174 -0.18 5.23 0.66
N HIS A 175 -0.63 6.26 1.36
CA HIS A 175 0.20 7.29 1.97
C HIS A 175 -0.58 8.00 3.09
N GLY A 176 0.14 8.69 3.96
CA GLY A 176 -0.39 9.48 5.08
C GLY A 176 0.06 10.94 5.06
N GLU A 177 0.43 11.45 3.88
CA GLU A 177 0.86 12.83 3.70
C GLU A 177 -0.30 13.84 3.86
N THR A 178 0.03 15.10 4.16
CA THR A 178 -0.98 16.15 4.38
C THR A 178 -1.74 16.47 3.08
N PRO A 179 -3.09 16.42 3.07
CA PRO A 179 -3.90 16.82 1.92
C PRO A 179 -3.63 18.26 1.49
N GLY A 180 -3.53 18.51 0.18
CA GLY A 180 -3.20 19.83 -0.39
C GLY A 180 -1.72 20.22 -0.34
N LEU A 181 -0.86 19.37 0.23
CA LEU A 181 0.61 19.53 0.22
C LEU A 181 1.26 18.26 -0.36
N GLY A 182 1.79 17.37 0.48
CA GLY A 182 2.37 16.10 0.04
C GLY A 182 1.33 15.15 -0.53
N GLY A 183 0.06 15.28 -0.15
CA GLY A 183 -1.04 14.50 -0.74
C GLY A 183 -1.35 14.83 -2.19
N GLU A 184 -0.77 15.89 -2.77
CA GLU A 184 -0.94 16.21 -4.20
C GLU A 184 -0.35 15.17 -5.16
N ILE A 185 0.37 14.15 -4.64
CA ILE A 185 0.77 12.97 -5.41
C ILE A 185 -0.42 12.17 -5.97
N GLU A 186 -1.62 12.34 -5.41
CA GLU A 186 -2.86 11.75 -5.95
C GLU A 186 -3.50 12.59 -7.07
N ASN A 187 -3.08 13.85 -7.22
CA ASN A 187 -3.66 14.79 -8.18
C ASN A 187 -3.55 14.24 -9.61
N PRO A 188 -4.67 14.07 -10.35
CA PRO A 188 -4.63 13.54 -11.72
C PRO A 188 -3.74 14.34 -12.66
N ASN A 189 -3.69 15.67 -12.52
CA ASN A 189 -2.86 16.54 -13.35
C ASN A 189 -1.37 16.34 -13.07
N TRP A 190 -1.00 16.01 -11.83
CA TRP A 190 0.38 15.69 -11.48
C TRP A 190 0.77 14.32 -12.02
N ARG A 191 -0.07 13.30 -11.80
CA ARG A 191 0.17 11.93 -12.30
C ARG A 191 0.29 11.89 -13.82
N GLN A 192 -0.49 12.68 -14.55
CA GLN A 192 -0.45 12.75 -16.01
C GLN A 192 0.91 13.22 -16.56
N GLN A 193 1.70 13.98 -15.79
CA GLN A 193 3.01 14.46 -16.23
C GLN A 193 4.04 13.34 -16.42
N PHE A 194 3.82 12.18 -15.79
CA PHE A 194 4.67 11.01 -15.91
C PHE A 194 4.43 10.22 -17.20
N VAL A 195 3.28 10.38 -17.86
CA VAL A 195 2.98 9.63 -19.08
C VAL A 195 3.95 10.05 -20.19
N GLY A 196 4.58 9.07 -20.83
CA GLY A 196 5.56 9.24 -21.90
C GLY A 196 6.95 9.68 -21.45
N LYS A 197 7.23 9.69 -20.13
CA LYS A 197 8.58 9.93 -19.59
C LYS A 197 9.48 8.71 -19.77
#